data_AF-A0A6P0IZZ1-F1
#
_entry.id   AF-A0A6P0IZZ1-F1
#
_cell.length_a   1.000
_cell.length_b   1.000
_cell.length_c   1.000
_cell.angle_alpha   90.00
_cell.angle_beta   90.00
_cell.angle_gamma   90.00
#
_symmetry.space_group_name_H-M   'P 1'
#
loop_
_entity.id
_entity.type
_entity.pdbx_description
1 polymer ?
#
loop_
_entity_poly.entity_id
_entity_poly.type
_entity_poly.pdbx_seq_one_letter_code
_entity_poly.pdbx_strand_id
1 'polypeptide(L)'
;YIPENCPIGRYTLLYDPIDGSSNIDTNLNVGSIFSIRKQEGDDLDGEARDLLQNGHKQIAAGYVLYGPSTILVYSIGTGVHAFTLDPSLGEFILSKENIEVPEHGPVYSTNEGNFWQWEESIRDYIRYVHRHEGYTARYGGALVGDFHRILYQGGVFLYPGTVKKPEGKLRLLYESSPLAFLIEQAGGAASTGTEDILDTVPKTLHARTPLIIGSKEDVALVKSFIEEKARQAQENLEVAGHVDQG
;
A
#
# COMPACT_ATOMS: atom_id res chain seq x y z
N TYR A 1 13.58 0.24 23.18
CA TYR A 1 14.24 -0.35 24.36
C TYR A 1 13.26 -1.34 24.96
N ILE A 2 13.43 -2.63 24.68
CA ILE A 2 12.69 -3.69 25.37
C ILE A 2 13.55 -4.02 26.60
N PRO A 3 13.02 -3.91 27.83
CA PRO A 3 13.78 -4.28 29.03
C PRO A 3 14.32 -5.71 28.88
N GLU A 4 15.56 -5.95 29.32
CA GLU A 4 16.26 -7.25 29.18
C GLU A 4 15.49 -8.44 29.79
N ASN A 5 14.49 -8.18 30.65
CA ASN A 5 13.67 -9.18 31.31
C ASN A 5 12.25 -9.36 30.74
N CYS A 6 11.95 -8.77 29.57
CA CYS A 6 10.69 -9.06 28.89
C CYS A 6 10.77 -10.45 28.24
N PRO A 7 9.85 -11.38 28.55
CA PRO A 7 9.80 -12.66 27.86
C PRO A 7 9.59 -12.43 26.37
N ILE A 8 10.36 -13.14 25.53
CA ILE A 8 10.19 -13.12 24.08
C ILE A 8 8.78 -13.61 23.78
N GLY A 9 7.98 -12.71 23.20
CA GLY A 9 6.60 -13.01 22.79
C GLY A 9 6.58 -13.91 21.57
N ARG A 10 5.42 -14.54 21.30
CA ARG A 10 5.22 -15.36 20.10
C ARG A 10 4.82 -14.54 18.86
N TYR A 11 4.98 -13.22 18.93
CA TYR A 11 4.51 -12.29 17.91
C TYR A 11 5.59 -11.30 17.55
N THR A 12 5.67 -10.98 16.26
CA THR A 12 6.56 -9.96 15.71
C THR A 12 5.75 -8.75 15.28
N LEU A 13 6.22 -7.56 15.68
CA LEU A 13 5.65 -6.26 15.30
C LEU A 13 6.54 -5.62 14.23
N LEU A 14 5.98 -5.46 13.04
CA LEU A 14 6.52 -4.67 11.94
C LEU A 14 5.81 -3.31 11.97
N TYR A 15 6.51 -2.19 12.01
CA TYR A 15 5.84 -0.89 12.04
C TYR A 15 6.66 0.25 11.41
N ASP A 16 5.94 1.17 10.75
CA ASP A 16 6.43 2.51 10.46
C ASP A 16 5.96 3.43 11.61
N PRO A 17 6.88 3.98 12.43
CA PRO A 17 6.49 4.85 13.53
C PRO A 17 5.80 6.12 13.05
N ILE A 18 6.25 6.72 11.94
CA ILE A 18 5.72 7.99 11.43
C ILE A 18 5.80 7.98 9.89
N ASP A 19 4.74 7.48 9.27
CA ASP A 19 4.46 7.70 7.86
C ASP A 19 4.08 9.16 7.61
N GLY A 20 4.48 9.67 6.44
CA GLY A 20 4.26 11.07 6.08
C GLY A 20 5.19 12.03 6.80
N SER A 21 6.38 11.62 7.25
CA SER A 21 7.33 12.51 7.95
C SER A 21 7.59 13.86 7.27
N SER A 22 7.53 13.96 5.94
CA SER A 22 7.63 15.24 5.22
C SER A 22 6.50 16.23 5.48
N ASN A 23 5.39 15.77 6.07
CA ASN A 23 4.20 16.55 6.41
C ASN A 23 4.22 17.09 7.85
N ILE A 24 5.18 16.69 8.68
CA ILE A 24 5.26 17.13 10.10
C ILE A 24 5.40 18.65 10.17
N ASP A 25 6.36 19.21 9.46
CA ASP A 25 6.67 20.65 9.50
C ASP A 25 5.54 21.52 8.90
N THR A 26 4.69 20.93 8.06
CA THR A 26 3.56 21.61 7.41
C THR A 26 2.23 21.36 8.09
N ASN A 27 2.23 20.63 9.22
CA ASN A 27 1.04 20.30 10.01
C ASN A 27 -0.06 19.63 9.17
N LEU A 28 0.34 18.78 8.23
CA LEU A 28 -0.55 17.91 7.47
C LEU A 28 -0.65 16.54 8.13
N ASN A 29 -1.61 15.73 7.66
CA ASN A 29 -1.85 14.39 8.22
C ASN A 29 -0.59 13.51 8.15
N VAL A 30 -0.33 12.83 9.26
CA VAL A 30 0.70 11.80 9.43
C VAL A 30 0.09 10.59 10.13
N GLY A 31 0.82 9.48 10.26
CA GLY A 31 0.29 8.30 10.91
C GLY A 31 1.34 7.26 11.25
N SER A 32 0.93 6.21 11.93
CA SER A 32 1.76 5.03 12.17
C SER A 32 1.11 3.84 11.50
N ILE A 33 1.89 2.98 10.84
CA ILE A 33 1.41 1.76 10.17
C ILE A 33 2.01 0.57 10.89
N PHE A 34 1.23 -0.48 11.12
CA PHE A 34 1.73 -1.65 11.82
C PHE A 34 1.16 -2.95 11.26
N SER A 35 1.92 -4.02 11.47
CA SER A 35 1.57 -5.39 11.13
C SER A 35 2.08 -6.33 12.21
N ILE A 36 1.25 -7.30 12.54
CA ILE A 36 1.50 -8.32 13.55
C ILE A 36 1.55 -9.67 12.85
N ARG A 37 2.63 -10.41 13.11
CA ARG A 37 2.82 -11.78 12.67
C ARG A 37 3.03 -12.70 13.86
N LYS A 38 2.69 -13.97 13.70
CA LYS A 38 3.15 -15.01 14.62
C LYS A 38 4.59 -15.37 14.25
N GLN A 39 5.48 -15.41 15.24
CA GLN A 39 6.86 -15.83 15.03
C GLN A 39 6.90 -17.30 14.60
N GLU A 40 7.68 -17.60 13.56
CA GLU A 40 7.93 -18.96 13.09
C GLU A 40 9.37 -19.38 13.40
N GLY A 41 9.52 -20.39 14.26
CA GLY A 41 10.82 -20.85 14.72
C GLY A 41 11.47 -19.91 15.75
N ASP A 42 12.75 -20.15 16.02
CA ASP A 42 13.55 -19.35 16.94
C ASP A 42 14.48 -18.43 16.14
N ASP A 43 14.46 -17.13 16.44
CA ASP A 43 15.36 -16.12 15.84
C ASP A 43 16.65 -16.02 16.67
N LEU A 44 17.46 -17.09 16.65
CA LEU A 44 18.66 -17.20 17.47
C LEU A 44 19.80 -16.28 17.02
N ASP A 45 19.85 -15.92 15.74
CA ASP A 45 20.87 -15.04 15.15
C ASP A 45 20.43 -13.57 15.03
N GLY A 46 19.15 -13.28 15.30
CA GLY A 46 18.58 -11.92 15.22
C GLY A 46 18.44 -11.41 13.78
N GLU A 47 18.49 -12.30 12.80
CA GLU A 47 18.35 -11.93 11.38
C GLU A 47 16.88 -11.82 10.95
N ALA A 48 15.93 -12.24 11.80
CA ALA A 48 14.50 -12.18 11.55
C ALA A 48 14.09 -12.78 10.19
N ARG A 49 14.71 -13.92 9.85
CA ARG A 49 14.49 -14.61 8.56
C ARG A 49 13.06 -15.10 8.39
N ASP A 50 12.34 -15.32 9.49
CA ASP A 50 10.92 -15.67 9.49
C ASP A 50 10.04 -14.56 8.88
N LEU A 51 10.53 -13.31 8.87
CA LEU A 51 9.82 -12.18 8.27
C LEU A 51 9.97 -12.11 6.74
N LEU A 52 10.92 -12.85 6.15
CA LEU A 52 11.15 -12.93 4.71
C LEU A 52 10.15 -13.88 4.02
N GLN A 53 8.87 -13.68 4.33
CA GLN A 53 7.74 -14.45 3.84
C GLN A 53 6.64 -13.51 3.32
N ASN A 54 5.78 -14.05 2.45
CA ASN A 54 4.68 -13.31 1.83
C ASN A 54 3.71 -12.67 2.85
N GLY A 55 2.96 -11.68 2.40
CA GLY A 55 2.06 -10.85 3.21
C GLY A 55 0.94 -11.61 3.92
N HIS A 56 0.54 -12.79 3.43
CA HIS A 56 -0.54 -13.61 4.01
C HIS A 56 -0.27 -14.12 5.43
N LYS A 57 0.98 -14.06 5.91
CA LYS A 57 1.37 -14.44 7.27
C LYS A 57 0.97 -13.43 8.35
N GLN A 58 0.41 -12.29 7.96
CA GLN A 58 -0.13 -11.29 8.86
C GLN A 58 -1.37 -11.84 9.57
N ILE A 59 -1.40 -11.74 10.90
CA ILE A 59 -2.57 -12.10 11.72
C ILE A 59 -3.39 -10.86 12.13
N ALA A 60 -2.75 -9.70 12.10
CA ALA A 60 -3.40 -8.41 12.25
C ALA A 60 -2.57 -7.35 11.55
N ALA A 61 -3.22 -6.31 11.05
CA ALA A 61 -2.57 -5.12 10.54
C ALA A 61 -3.47 -3.91 10.78
N GLY A 62 -2.87 -2.73 10.79
CA GLY A 62 -3.60 -1.51 11.04
C GLY A 62 -2.76 -0.27 10.83
N TYR A 63 -3.40 0.86 11.05
CA TYR A 63 -2.73 2.16 11.14
C TYR A 63 -3.43 3.05 12.14
N VAL A 64 -2.67 4.02 12.67
CA VAL A 64 -3.20 5.16 13.41
C VAL A 64 -3.01 6.39 12.55
N LEU A 65 -4.11 7.07 12.24
CA LEU A 65 -4.11 8.33 11.52
C LEU A 65 -4.11 9.48 12.54
N TYR A 66 -3.11 10.35 12.47
CA TYR A 66 -3.03 11.60 13.22
C TYR A 66 -3.51 12.74 12.32
N GLY A 67 -4.84 12.85 12.16
CA GLY A 67 -5.49 13.92 11.39
C GLY A 67 -6.24 14.91 12.29
N PRO A 68 -7.31 15.55 11.78
CA PRO A 68 -8.22 16.37 12.60
C PRO A 68 -8.81 15.62 13.81
N SER A 69 -8.88 14.30 13.72
CA SER A 69 -9.14 13.39 14.83
C SER A 69 -8.15 12.23 14.73
N THR A 70 -7.76 11.66 15.87
CA THR A 70 -6.92 10.46 15.89
C THR A 70 -7.78 9.22 15.71
N ILE A 71 -7.49 8.43 14.68
CA ILE A 71 -8.28 7.25 14.33
C ILE A 71 -7.35 6.03 14.26
N LEU A 72 -7.67 4.98 15.00
CA LEU A 72 -7.09 3.65 14.85
C LEU A 72 -7.97 2.84 13.89
N VAL A 73 -7.39 2.35 12.80
CA VAL A 73 -8.07 1.44 11.87
C VAL A 73 -7.28 0.14 11.83
N TYR A 74 -7.94 -1.00 12.05
CA TYR A 74 -7.26 -2.28 12.01
C TYR A 74 -8.16 -3.44 11.56
N SER A 75 -7.52 -4.55 11.21
CA SER A 75 -8.15 -5.84 10.97
C SER A 75 -7.37 -6.94 11.67
N ILE A 76 -8.07 -8.00 12.09
CA ILE A 76 -7.52 -9.27 12.58
C ILE A 76 -7.89 -10.44 11.66
N GLY A 77 -8.21 -10.15 10.40
CA GLY A 77 -8.67 -11.14 9.40
C GLY A 77 -10.18 -11.34 9.34
N THR A 78 -10.96 -10.50 10.02
CA THR A 78 -12.43 -10.52 10.02
C THR A 78 -12.98 -9.10 9.87
N GLY A 79 -12.84 -8.55 8.65
CA GLY A 79 -13.27 -7.20 8.31
C GLY A 79 -12.34 -6.11 8.86
N VAL A 80 -12.61 -4.86 8.49
CA VAL A 80 -11.83 -3.68 8.87
C VAL A 80 -12.67 -2.78 9.78
N HIS A 81 -12.11 -2.32 10.88
CA HIS A 81 -12.83 -1.54 11.89
C HIS A 81 -12.07 -0.26 12.21
N ALA A 82 -12.79 0.84 12.41
CA ALA A 82 -12.22 2.13 12.81
C ALA A 82 -12.71 2.53 14.21
N PHE A 83 -11.77 3.05 14.99
CA PHE A 83 -11.98 3.55 16.33
C PHE A 83 -11.43 4.98 16.40
N THR A 84 -12.21 5.90 16.94
CA THR A 84 -11.80 7.30 17.12
C THR A 84 -11.39 7.51 18.56
N LEU A 85 -10.23 8.14 18.77
CA LEU A 85 -9.75 8.50 20.10
C LEU A 85 -10.66 9.58 20.70
N ASP A 86 -11.20 9.33 21.89
CA ASP A 86 -11.73 10.36 22.76
C ASP A 86 -10.61 10.87 23.68
N PRO A 87 -10.09 12.09 23.48
CA PRO A 87 -8.98 12.61 24.28
C PRO A 87 -9.35 12.86 25.75
N SER A 88 -10.64 13.01 26.06
CA SER A 88 -11.11 13.25 27.44
C SER A 88 -11.07 11.99 28.29
N LEU A 89 -11.26 10.82 27.65
CA LEU A 89 -11.21 9.50 28.29
C LEU A 89 -9.85 8.83 28.10
N GLY A 90 -9.11 9.18 27.05
CA GLY A 90 -7.89 8.48 26.64
C GLY A 90 -8.17 7.12 26.01
N GLU A 91 -9.37 6.92 25.45
CA GLU A 91 -9.83 5.63 24.92
C GLU A 91 -10.21 5.71 23.44
N PHE A 92 -9.94 4.64 22.70
CA PHE A 92 -10.38 4.46 21.33
C PHE A 92 -11.80 3.87 21.30
N ILE A 93 -12.77 4.65 20.84
CA ILE A 93 -14.18 4.27 20.77
C ILE A 93 -14.51 3.83 19.34
N LEU A 94 -15.16 2.67 19.20
CA LEU A 94 -15.57 2.14 17.90
C LEU A 94 -16.47 3.15 17.17
N SER A 95 -16.02 3.63 16.02
CA SER A 95 -16.72 4.63 15.21
C SER A 95 -17.27 4.06 13.91
N LYS A 96 -16.67 2.98 13.38
CA LYS A 96 -17.17 2.26 12.21
C LYS A 96 -16.78 0.79 12.26
N GLU A 97 -17.78 -0.08 12.10
CA GLU A 97 -17.58 -1.52 11.94
C GLU A 97 -17.59 -1.91 10.46
N ASN A 98 -16.82 -2.96 10.13
CA ASN A 98 -16.83 -3.63 8.83
C ASN A 98 -16.82 -2.66 7.64
N ILE A 99 -15.76 -1.86 7.56
CA ILE A 99 -15.54 -0.93 6.46
C ILE A 99 -15.35 -1.74 5.18
N GLU A 100 -16.18 -1.45 4.19
CA GLU A 100 -16.06 -1.93 2.82
C GLU A 100 -15.66 -0.75 1.93
N VAL A 101 -14.62 -0.93 1.13
CA VAL A 101 -14.22 0.07 0.14
C VAL A 101 -15.19 -0.01 -1.05
N PRO A 102 -15.60 1.12 -1.66
CA PRO A 102 -16.36 1.07 -2.91
C PRO A 102 -15.63 0.29 -4.00
N GLU A 103 -16.37 -0.42 -4.86
CA GLU A 103 -15.79 -1.16 -6.01
C GLU A 103 -15.09 -0.23 -7.02
N HIS A 104 -15.58 1.01 -7.13
CA HIS A 104 -15.01 2.12 -7.90
C HIS A 104 -15.18 3.44 -7.14
N GLY A 105 -14.26 4.39 -7.34
CA GLY A 105 -14.43 5.76 -6.84
C GLY A 105 -13.74 6.82 -7.69
N PRO A 106 -14.10 8.11 -7.48
CA PRO A 106 -13.65 9.20 -8.34
C PRO A 106 -12.20 9.63 -8.06
N VAL A 107 -11.58 9.16 -6.98
CA VAL A 107 -10.29 9.69 -6.53
C VAL A 107 -9.13 8.93 -7.18
N TYR A 108 -8.19 9.67 -7.75
CA TYR A 108 -6.85 9.11 -8.02
C TYR A 108 -5.81 9.90 -7.23
N SER A 109 -4.88 9.17 -6.61
CA SER A 109 -3.90 9.73 -5.69
C SER A 109 -2.49 9.33 -6.06
N THR A 110 -1.71 10.28 -6.58
CA THR A 110 -0.31 10.06 -6.94
C THR A 110 0.47 11.38 -6.99
N ASN A 111 1.80 11.31 -6.88
CA ASN A 111 2.67 12.45 -7.08
C ASN A 111 2.98 12.67 -8.56
N GLU A 112 2.11 13.40 -9.28
CA GLU A 112 2.31 13.73 -10.70
C GLU A 112 3.60 14.53 -11.00
N GLY A 113 4.28 15.09 -9.99
CA GLY A 113 5.62 15.66 -10.16
C GLY A 113 6.66 14.65 -10.68
N ASN A 114 6.38 13.35 -10.55
CA ASN A 114 7.22 12.27 -11.07
C ASN A 114 6.80 11.78 -12.47
N PHE A 115 5.86 12.44 -13.15
CA PHE A 115 5.28 11.96 -14.42
C PHE A 115 6.33 11.50 -15.45
N TRP A 116 7.36 12.32 -15.68
CA TRP A 116 8.44 12.01 -16.63
C TRP A 116 9.43 10.93 -16.17
N GLN A 117 9.32 10.48 -14.93
CA GLN A 117 10.18 9.44 -14.35
C GLN A 117 9.51 8.06 -14.37
N TRP A 118 8.22 7.97 -14.67
CA TRP A 118 7.49 6.70 -14.73
C TRP A 118 7.64 6.00 -16.08
N GLU A 119 7.34 4.71 -16.09
CA GLU A 119 7.11 3.95 -17.31
C GLU A 119 5.93 4.51 -18.10
N GLU A 120 5.94 4.27 -19.41
CA GLU A 120 4.93 4.85 -20.32
C GLU A 120 3.51 4.37 -20.01
N SER A 121 3.34 3.13 -19.53
CA SER A 121 2.03 2.59 -19.11
C SER A 121 1.37 3.42 -18.01
N ILE A 122 2.13 3.84 -17.00
CA ILE A 122 1.62 4.72 -15.94
C ILE A 122 1.29 6.10 -16.49
N ARG A 123 2.12 6.64 -17.40
CA ARG A 123 1.83 7.93 -18.03
C ARG A 123 0.56 7.87 -18.88
N ASP A 124 0.32 6.75 -19.55
CA ASP A 124 -0.90 6.51 -20.32
C ASP A 124 -2.14 6.46 -19.42
N TYR A 125 -2.07 5.79 -18.27
CA TYR A 125 -3.13 5.85 -17.27
C TYR A 125 -3.40 7.29 -16.79
N ILE A 126 -2.35 8.08 -16.53
CA ILE A 126 -2.53 9.47 -16.10
C ILE A 126 -3.16 10.33 -17.21
N ARG A 127 -2.74 10.16 -18.47
CA ARG A 127 -3.40 10.80 -19.62
C ARG A 127 -4.86 10.37 -19.75
N TYR A 128 -5.17 9.11 -19.46
CA TYR A 128 -6.53 8.61 -19.47
C TYR A 128 -7.38 9.35 -18.44
N VAL A 129 -6.97 9.43 -17.17
CA VAL A 129 -7.78 10.14 -16.14
C VAL A 129 -7.89 11.64 -16.40
N HIS A 130 -6.91 12.27 -17.06
CA HIS A 130 -7.01 13.69 -17.47
C HIS A 130 -8.00 13.93 -18.62
N ARG A 131 -8.29 12.92 -19.44
CA ARG A 131 -9.16 13.02 -20.62
C ARG A 131 -10.60 12.60 -20.35
N HIS A 132 -10.88 11.99 -19.20
CA HIS A 132 -12.19 11.48 -18.84
C HIS A 132 -12.75 12.27 -17.64
N GLU A 133 -14.03 12.62 -17.71
CA GLU A 133 -14.73 13.23 -16.58
C GLU A 133 -14.94 12.21 -15.45
N GLY A 134 -15.21 12.71 -14.23
CA GLY A 134 -15.47 11.87 -13.06
C GLY A 134 -14.24 11.57 -12.20
N TYR A 135 -13.02 11.85 -12.67
CA TYR A 135 -11.80 11.70 -11.90
C TYR A 135 -11.42 12.98 -11.15
N THR A 136 -10.91 12.81 -9.93
CA THR A 136 -10.51 13.88 -9.03
C THR A 136 -9.14 13.57 -8.43
N ALA A 137 -8.16 14.42 -8.73
CA ALA A 137 -6.83 14.32 -8.15
C ALA A 137 -6.84 14.69 -6.66
N ARG A 138 -6.29 13.82 -5.81
CA ARG A 138 -6.01 14.12 -4.40
C ARG A 138 -4.70 13.47 -4.03
N TYR A 139 -3.72 14.23 -3.56
CA TYR A 139 -2.45 13.68 -3.08
C TYR A 139 -2.00 14.47 -1.84
N GLY A 140 -2.14 13.85 -0.67
CA GLY A 140 -1.82 14.44 0.63
C GLY A 140 -0.35 14.26 1.03
N GLY A 141 0.38 13.39 0.35
CA GLY A 141 1.82 13.21 0.58
C GLY A 141 2.18 12.32 1.77
N ALA A 142 1.18 11.75 2.44
CA ALA A 142 1.31 10.73 3.47
C ALA A 142 0.49 9.50 3.06
N LEU A 143 1.13 8.34 2.97
CA LEU A 143 0.50 7.10 2.50
C LEU A 143 -0.74 6.77 3.32
N VAL A 144 -0.66 6.86 4.64
CA VAL A 144 -1.74 6.57 5.58
C VAL A 144 -2.95 7.48 5.37
N GLY A 145 -2.72 8.77 5.13
CA GLY A 145 -3.79 9.75 4.93
C GLY A 145 -4.47 9.58 3.57
N ASP A 146 -3.68 9.29 2.53
CA ASP A 146 -4.20 9.01 1.19
C ASP A 146 -4.94 7.68 1.14
N PHE A 147 -4.40 6.63 1.77
CA PHE A 147 -5.05 5.33 1.93
C PHE A 147 -6.37 5.44 2.69
N HIS A 148 -6.40 6.16 3.82
CA HIS A 148 -7.63 6.35 4.60
C HIS A 148 -8.72 7.01 3.76
N ARG A 149 -8.39 7.99 2.93
CA ARG A 149 -9.36 8.58 2.00
C ARG A 149 -9.89 7.56 1.00
N ILE A 150 -9.01 6.78 0.36
CA ILE A 150 -9.40 5.74 -0.59
C ILE A 150 -10.30 4.69 0.06
N LEU A 151 -9.99 4.26 1.29
CA LEU A 151 -10.77 3.27 2.03
C LEU A 151 -12.25 3.69 2.20
N TYR A 152 -12.53 4.99 2.31
CA TYR A 152 -13.90 5.51 2.50
C TYR A 152 -14.56 6.04 1.21
N GLN A 153 -13.78 6.64 0.31
CA GLN A 153 -14.31 7.32 -0.88
C GLN A 153 -14.19 6.49 -2.16
N GLY A 154 -13.45 5.37 -2.11
CA GLY A 154 -13.06 4.62 -3.27
C GLY A 154 -12.03 5.36 -4.13
N GLY A 155 -11.68 4.74 -5.26
CA GLY A 155 -10.64 5.20 -6.17
C GLY A 155 -9.32 4.45 -5.96
N VAL A 156 -8.22 5.04 -6.42
CA VAL A 156 -6.90 4.38 -6.40
C VAL A 156 -5.78 5.30 -5.94
N PHE A 157 -4.91 4.76 -5.09
CA PHE A 157 -3.61 5.33 -4.77
C PHE A 157 -2.52 4.64 -5.58
N LEU A 158 -1.63 5.43 -6.18
CA LEU A 158 -0.48 4.95 -6.96
C LEU A 158 0.82 5.53 -6.41
N TYR A 159 1.75 4.64 -6.10
CA TYR A 159 3.15 4.93 -5.86
C TYR A 159 4.02 3.97 -6.68
N PRO A 160 4.03 4.11 -8.02
CA PRO A 160 4.74 3.19 -8.89
C PRO A 160 6.25 3.40 -8.78
N GLY A 161 7.00 2.41 -9.27
CA GLY A 161 8.42 2.55 -9.53
C GLY A 161 8.70 3.65 -10.55
N THR A 162 9.90 4.23 -10.47
CA THR A 162 10.42 5.07 -11.56
C THR A 162 11.31 4.21 -12.46
N VAL A 163 11.56 4.64 -13.69
CA VAL A 163 12.49 3.95 -14.61
C VAL A 163 13.87 3.73 -13.96
N LYS A 164 14.32 4.68 -13.12
CA LYS A 164 15.62 4.59 -12.41
C LYS A 164 15.56 3.75 -11.12
N LYS A 165 14.36 3.56 -10.55
CA LYS A 165 14.11 2.87 -9.28
C LYS A 165 12.80 2.08 -9.42
N PRO A 166 12.81 0.98 -10.19
CA PRO A 166 11.61 0.21 -10.49
C PRO A 166 11.00 -0.44 -9.24
N GLU A 167 11.81 -0.69 -8.21
CA GLU A 167 11.39 -1.20 -6.91
C GLU A 167 10.58 -0.20 -6.07
N GLY A 168 10.38 1.04 -6.55
CA GLY A 168 9.60 2.05 -5.83
C GLY A 168 10.31 2.60 -4.59
N LYS A 169 9.51 3.17 -3.67
CA LYS A 169 10.02 3.86 -2.47
C LYS A 169 9.48 3.28 -1.17
N LEU A 170 8.22 2.84 -1.18
CA LEU A 170 7.53 2.31 0.00
C LEU A 170 8.11 0.95 0.37
N ARG A 171 8.19 0.64 1.66
CA ARG A 171 8.69 -0.64 2.15
C ARG A 171 7.57 -1.65 2.21
N LEU A 172 7.89 -2.87 1.80
CA LEU A 172 6.90 -3.93 1.70
C LEU A 172 6.34 -4.29 3.09
N LEU A 173 7.22 -4.66 4.02
CA LEU A 173 6.81 -5.29 5.28
C LEU A 173 6.00 -4.42 6.24
N TYR A 174 6.23 -3.10 6.26
CA TYR A 174 5.64 -2.20 7.26
C TYR A 174 4.97 -0.95 6.68
N GLU A 175 4.87 -0.83 5.35
CA GLU A 175 4.04 0.18 4.69
C GLU A 175 3.02 -0.48 3.75
N SER A 176 3.47 -1.28 2.78
CA SER A 176 2.59 -1.80 1.71
C SER A 176 1.78 -3.04 2.11
N SER A 177 2.42 -4.08 2.66
CA SER A 177 1.74 -5.31 3.08
C SER A 177 0.69 -5.10 4.18
N PRO A 178 0.90 -4.24 5.20
CA PRO A 178 -0.13 -3.96 6.20
C PRO A 178 -1.38 -3.32 5.59
N LEU A 179 -1.22 -2.35 4.68
CA LEU A 179 -2.35 -1.69 4.03
C LEU A 179 -3.03 -2.58 2.98
N ALA A 180 -2.26 -3.44 2.30
CA ALA A 180 -2.81 -4.47 1.41
C ALA A 180 -3.69 -5.46 2.19
N PHE A 181 -3.27 -5.89 3.38
CA PHE A 181 -4.10 -6.73 4.25
C PHE A 181 -5.43 -6.05 4.60
N LEU A 182 -5.40 -4.76 4.92
CA LEU A 182 -6.62 -4.01 5.20
C LEU A 182 -7.53 -3.87 3.97
N ILE A 183 -6.98 -3.50 2.82
CA ILE A 183 -7.82 -3.23 1.64
C ILE A 183 -8.50 -4.50 1.13
N GLU A 184 -7.81 -5.65 1.16
CA GLU A 184 -8.40 -6.93 0.76
C GLU A 184 -9.51 -7.35 1.72
N GLN A 185 -9.33 -7.13 3.03
CA GLN A 185 -10.37 -7.35 4.04
C GLN A 185 -11.57 -6.39 3.87
N ALA A 186 -11.36 -5.23 3.25
CA ALA A 186 -12.41 -4.28 2.91
C ALA A 186 -13.02 -4.50 1.51
N GLY A 187 -12.60 -5.54 0.77
CA GLY A 187 -13.12 -5.87 -0.57
C GLY A 187 -12.40 -5.21 -1.76
N GLY A 188 -11.34 -4.44 -1.52
CA GLY A 188 -10.53 -3.83 -2.57
C GLY A 188 -9.33 -4.70 -3.00
N ALA A 189 -8.36 -4.06 -3.63
CA ALA A 189 -7.17 -4.75 -4.17
C ALA A 189 -5.88 -3.95 -3.94
N ALA A 190 -4.75 -4.66 -3.89
CA ALA A 190 -3.42 -4.08 -3.82
C ALA A 190 -2.44 -4.86 -4.71
N SER A 191 -1.74 -4.17 -5.60
CA SER A 191 -0.81 -4.79 -6.56
C SER A 191 0.48 -3.98 -6.71
N THR A 192 1.57 -4.67 -7.07
CA THR A 192 2.81 -4.06 -7.57
C THR A 192 2.65 -3.51 -8.99
N GLY A 193 1.56 -3.89 -9.67
CA GLY A 193 1.32 -3.72 -11.10
C GLY A 193 1.41 -5.05 -11.86
N THR A 194 2.21 -6.00 -11.37
CA THR A 194 2.41 -7.31 -12.01
C THR A 194 2.05 -8.51 -11.13
N GLU A 195 2.05 -8.33 -9.82
CA GLU A 195 1.66 -9.34 -8.82
C GLU A 195 0.90 -8.67 -7.67
N ASP A 196 0.20 -9.46 -6.87
CA ASP A 196 -0.55 -8.95 -5.72
C ASP A 196 0.40 -8.72 -4.53
N ILE A 197 0.17 -7.64 -3.76
CA ILE A 197 1.12 -7.20 -2.72
C ILE A 197 1.30 -8.24 -1.61
N LEU A 198 0.25 -9.01 -1.29
CA LEU A 198 0.34 -10.05 -0.27
C LEU A 198 1.06 -11.32 -0.76
N ASP A 199 1.23 -11.50 -2.06
CA ASP A 199 1.98 -12.64 -2.62
C ASP A 199 3.48 -12.36 -2.73
N THR A 200 3.87 -11.08 -2.76
CA THR A 200 5.27 -10.67 -2.90
C THR A 200 6.12 -11.12 -1.70
N VAL A 201 7.22 -11.83 -1.99
CA VAL A 201 8.19 -12.29 -0.98
C VAL A 201 9.38 -11.31 -0.90
N PRO A 202 9.61 -10.65 0.24
CA PRO A 202 10.73 -9.72 0.38
C PRO A 202 12.07 -10.45 0.42
N LYS A 203 13.07 -9.90 -0.27
CA LYS A 203 14.45 -10.37 -0.21
C LYS A 203 15.22 -9.85 1.01
N THR A 204 14.77 -8.73 1.57
CA THR A 204 15.38 -8.07 2.73
C THR A 204 14.28 -7.44 3.59
N LEU A 205 14.56 -7.19 4.87
CA LEU A 205 13.61 -6.56 5.80
C LEU A 205 13.16 -5.15 5.35
N HIS A 206 14.01 -4.44 4.63
CA HIS A 206 13.73 -3.10 4.10
C HIS A 206 13.46 -3.11 2.59
N ALA A 207 13.03 -4.25 2.04
CA ALA A 207 12.67 -4.35 0.64
C ALA A 207 11.61 -3.32 0.28
N ARG A 208 11.83 -2.62 -0.83
CA ARG A 208 10.90 -1.65 -1.38
C ARG A 208 9.98 -2.30 -2.40
N THR A 209 8.81 -1.72 -2.56
CA THR A 209 7.82 -2.14 -3.55
C THR A 209 7.15 -0.93 -4.21
N PRO A 210 6.81 -1.01 -5.51
CA PRO A 210 5.74 -0.19 -6.05
C PRO A 210 4.39 -0.57 -5.39
N LEU A 211 3.45 0.36 -5.39
CA LEU A 211 2.12 0.13 -4.82
C LEU A 211 1.02 0.76 -5.67
N ILE A 212 0.02 -0.03 -6.03
CA ILE A 212 -1.26 0.38 -6.61
C ILE A 212 -2.33 -0.22 -5.71
N ILE A 213 -3.12 0.61 -5.03
CA ILE A 213 -4.02 0.14 -3.97
C ILE A 213 -5.32 0.94 -3.93
N GLY A 214 -6.45 0.25 -3.73
CA GLY A 214 -7.75 0.89 -3.56
C GLY A 214 -8.93 0.03 -4.01
N SER A 215 -9.91 0.70 -4.58
CA SER A 215 -11.09 0.12 -5.22
C SER A 215 -10.70 -0.90 -6.29
N LYS A 216 -11.39 -2.03 -6.32
CA LYS A 216 -11.03 -3.18 -7.16
C LYS A 216 -11.04 -2.86 -8.65
N GLU A 217 -12.06 -2.14 -9.12
CA GLU A 217 -12.18 -1.73 -10.52
C GLU A 217 -11.09 -0.72 -10.92
N ASP A 218 -10.77 0.22 -10.03
CA ASP A 218 -9.75 1.24 -10.29
C ASP A 218 -8.33 0.64 -10.31
N VAL A 219 -8.03 -0.30 -9.41
CA VAL A 219 -6.76 -1.05 -9.44
C VAL A 219 -6.66 -1.89 -10.72
N ALA A 220 -7.73 -2.58 -11.11
CA ALA A 220 -7.77 -3.36 -12.35
C ALA A 220 -7.55 -2.48 -13.59
N LEU A 221 -8.15 -1.28 -13.62
CA LEU A 221 -7.97 -0.33 -14.69
C LEU A 221 -6.49 0.07 -14.83
N VAL A 222 -5.82 0.45 -13.73
CA VAL A 222 -4.39 0.76 -13.75
C VAL A 222 -3.57 -0.43 -14.29
N LYS A 223 -3.84 -1.64 -13.79
CA LYS A 223 -3.15 -2.88 -14.23
C LYS A 223 -3.31 -3.11 -15.74
N SER A 224 -4.49 -2.85 -16.31
CA SER A 224 -4.71 -3.04 -17.75
C SER A 224 -3.79 -2.19 -18.63
N PHE A 225 -3.40 -0.99 -18.20
CA PHE A 225 -2.42 -0.16 -18.94
C PHE A 225 -1.01 -0.77 -18.89
N ILE A 226 -0.66 -1.40 -17.78
CA ILE A 226 0.63 -2.08 -17.59
C ILE A 226 0.68 -3.34 -18.46
N GLU A 227 -0.38 -4.16 -18.41
CA GLU A 227 -0.51 -5.40 -19.18
C GLU A 227 -0.52 -5.14 -20.69
N GLU A 228 -1.29 -4.15 -21.15
CA GLU A 228 -1.36 -3.78 -22.56
C GLU A 228 0.02 -3.32 -23.09
N LYS A 229 0.77 -2.55 -22.29
CA LYS A 229 2.12 -2.13 -22.68
C LYS A 229 3.09 -3.32 -22.76
N ALA A 230 2.99 -4.27 -21.84
CA ALA A 230 3.79 -5.48 -21.86
C ALA A 230 3.49 -6.34 -23.11
N ARG A 231 2.20 -6.48 -23.46
CA ARG A 231 1.75 -7.18 -24.67
C ARG A 231 2.32 -6.56 -25.94
N GLN A 232 2.20 -5.23 -26.08
CA GLN A 232 2.74 -4.49 -27.24
C GLN A 232 4.27 -4.64 -27.35
N ALA A 233 5.00 -4.64 -26.23
CA ALA A 233 6.44 -4.84 -26.23
C ALA A 233 6.83 -6.23 -26.74
N GLN A 234 6.08 -7.27 -26.34
CA GLN A 234 6.30 -8.64 -26.80
C GLN A 234 6.02 -8.80 -28.30
N GLU A 235 4.92 -8.24 -28.80
CA GLU A 235 4.59 -8.29 -30.24
C GLU A 235 5.66 -7.62 -31.11
N ASN A 236 6.20 -6.48 -30.67
CA ASN A 236 7.27 -5.79 -31.39
C ASN A 236 8.58 -6.61 -31.43
N LEU A 237 8.90 -7.35 -30.37
CA LEU A 237 10.07 -8.24 -30.32
C LEU A 237 9.90 -9.43 -31.29
N GLU A 238 8.69 -9.99 -31.37
CA GLU A 238 8.38 -11.10 -32.29
C GLU A 238 8.48 -10.66 -33.75
N VAL A 239 7.98 -9.46 -34.09
CA VAL A 239 8.09 -8.90 -35.45
C VAL A 239 9.55 -8.61 -35.82
N ALA A 240 10.34 -8.02 -34.90
CA ALA A 240 11.76 -7.75 -35.14
C ALA A 240 12.58 -9.03 -35.36
N GLY A 241 12.30 -10.10 -34.61
CA GLY A 241 12.97 -11.39 -34.76
C GLY A 241 12.69 -12.11 -36.09
N HIS A 242 11.56 -11.82 -36.75
CA HIS A 242 11.24 -12.37 -38.07
C HIS A 242 11.91 -11.59 -39.22
N VAL A 243 12.25 -10.31 -39.02
CA VAL A 243 12.92 -9.49 -40.05
C VAL A 243 14.41 -9.81 -40.16
N ASP A 244 15.05 -10.24 -39.08
CA ASP A 244 16.49 -10.61 -39.08
C ASP A 244 16.78 -12.03 -39.62
N GLN A 245 15.75 -12.80 -40.01
CA GLN A 245 15.90 -14.16 -40.59
C GLN A 245 15.58 -14.25 -42.10
N GLY A 246 15.34 -13.11 -42.78
CA GLY A 246 15.07 -13.03 -44.23
C GLY A 246 16.14 -12.27 -44.99
#